data_AF-A0A8H7RLL5-F1
#
_entry.id   AF-A0A8H7RLL5-F1
#
_cell.length_a   1.000
_cell.length_b   1.000
_cell.length_c   1.000
_cell.angle_alpha   90.00
_cell.angle_beta   90.00
_cell.angle_gamma   90.00
#
_symmetry.space_group_name_H-M   'P 1'
#
loop_
_entity.id
_entity.type
_entity.pdbx_description
1 polymer ?
#
loop_
_entity_poly.entity_id
_entity_poly.type
_entity_poly.pdbx_seq_one_letter_code
_entity_poly.pdbx_strand_id
1 'polypeptide(L)'
;MKLQQQGHHCEAYTINNYRIVDVLLEDIIKLPERYQQYIANLKQEGYHILGYCRKSKTTGVENVYVTVSCNSKTPMYRRDLKKKNIMNELSDVAGDAQDLIKDLAKMDKACLAIIDSAGLTTNMNDLELFIWYVTYYF
;
A
#
# COMPACT_ATOMS: atom_id res chain seq x y z
N MET A 1 35.41 23.39 17.28
CA MET A 1 35.23 21.95 17.03
C MET A 1 33.75 21.72 16.76
N LYS A 2 33.33 21.65 15.50
CA LYS A 2 31.92 21.52 15.08
C LYS A 2 31.70 20.09 14.61
N LEU A 3 30.76 19.39 15.24
CA LEU A 3 30.29 18.09 14.76
C LEU A 3 29.37 18.34 13.56
N GLN A 4 29.78 17.85 12.39
CA GLN A 4 28.97 17.82 11.18
C GLN A 4 27.87 16.77 11.36
N GLN A 5 26.61 17.19 11.39
CA GLN A 5 25.48 16.28 11.22
C GLN A 5 25.31 16.05 9.72
N GLN A 6 25.62 14.83 9.26
CA GLN A 6 25.30 14.39 7.90
C GLN A 6 23.78 14.23 7.82
N GLY A 7 23.14 15.13 7.08
CA GLY A 7 21.71 15.08 6.82
C GLY A 7 21.37 13.88 5.95
N HIS A 8 20.51 13.00 6.47
CA HIS A 8 19.89 11.94 5.70
C HIS A 8 18.91 12.58 4.71
N HIS A 9 19.27 12.59 3.43
CA HIS A 9 18.43 13.13 2.36
C HIS A 9 17.53 12.00 1.84
N CYS A 10 16.25 12.04 2.22
CA CYS A 10 15.22 11.16 1.67
C CYS A 10 14.44 11.97 0.63
N GLU A 11 14.57 11.63 -0.65
CA GLU A 11 13.90 12.33 -1.75
C GLU A 11 12.82 11.45 -2.37
N ALA A 12 11.60 11.99 -2.46
CA ALA A 12 10.51 11.44 -3.25
C ALA A 12 10.38 12.25 -4.54
N TYR A 13 10.53 11.60 -5.71
CA TYR A 13 10.48 12.28 -7.01
C TYR A 13 9.08 12.18 -7.64
N THR A 14 8.65 13.28 -8.29
CA THR A 14 7.54 13.30 -9.26
C THR A 14 8.03 13.92 -10.57
N ILE A 15 7.56 13.36 -11.70
CA ILE A 15 7.90 13.79 -13.05
C ILE A 15 7.11 15.07 -13.40
N ASN A 16 7.84 16.11 -13.83
CA ASN A 16 7.44 17.38 -14.48
C ASN A 16 6.93 18.57 -13.62
N ASN A 17 7.90 19.38 -13.14
CA ASN A 17 7.95 20.87 -13.14
C ASN A 17 6.68 21.73 -12.94
N TYR A 18 5.81 21.39 -11.98
CA TYR A 18 4.94 22.37 -11.31
C TYR A 18 4.95 22.10 -9.79
N ARG A 19 4.76 23.14 -8.96
CA ARG A 19 4.52 23.02 -7.50
C ARG A 19 3.17 22.31 -7.28
N ILE A 20 3.21 20.99 -7.41
CA ILE A 20 2.13 20.00 -7.31
C ILE A 20 1.91 19.55 -5.85
N VAL A 21 2.83 19.92 -4.96
CA VAL A 21 2.95 19.36 -3.61
C VAL A 21 1.69 19.61 -2.76
N ASP A 22 1.14 20.82 -2.73
CA ASP A 22 0.03 21.14 -1.80
C ASP A 22 -1.32 20.60 -2.28
N VAL A 23 -1.61 20.67 -3.59
CA VAL A 23 -2.89 20.19 -4.15
C VAL A 23 -2.97 18.66 -4.13
N LEU A 24 -1.88 17.96 -4.51
CA LEU A 24 -1.87 16.50 -4.40
C LEU A 24 -1.83 16.02 -2.95
N LEU A 25 -1.12 16.70 -2.04
CA LEU A 25 -1.13 16.30 -0.63
C LEU A 25 -2.52 16.39 -0.03
N GLU A 26 -3.24 17.49 -0.28
CA GLU A 26 -4.61 17.61 0.22
C GLU A 26 -5.53 16.54 -0.36
N ASP A 27 -5.47 16.27 -1.67
CA ASP A 27 -6.29 15.25 -2.30
C ASP A 27 -5.89 13.84 -1.82
N ILE A 28 -4.59 13.55 -1.64
CA ILE A 28 -4.10 12.28 -1.09
C ILE A 28 -4.53 12.12 0.37
N ILE A 29 -4.52 13.17 1.18
CA ILE A 29 -4.95 13.13 2.60
C ILE A 29 -6.47 12.96 2.69
N LYS A 30 -7.23 13.63 1.84
CA LYS A 30 -8.70 13.60 1.83
C LYS A 30 -9.27 12.36 1.16
N LEU A 31 -8.53 11.72 0.24
CA LEU A 31 -8.99 10.52 -0.46
C LEU A 31 -9.34 9.35 0.49
N PRO A 32 -8.53 9.01 1.52
CA PRO A 32 -8.92 8.06 2.56
C PRO A 32 -10.22 8.42 3.27
N GLU A 33 -10.43 9.70 3.59
CA GLU A 33 -11.64 10.15 4.30
C GLU A 33 -12.88 10.00 3.41
N ARG A 34 -12.81 10.46 2.16
CA ARG A 34 -13.90 10.32 1.17
C ARG A 34 -14.25 8.85 0.94
N TYR A 35 -13.24 8.01 0.76
CA TYR A 35 -13.43 6.57 0.54
C TYR A 35 -14.03 5.87 1.77
N GLN A 36 -13.58 6.25 2.99
CA GLN A 36 -14.16 5.74 4.24
C GLN A 36 -15.62 6.17 4.42
N GLN A 37 -15.96 7.42 4.09
CA GLN A 37 -17.34 7.90 4.13
C GLN A 37 -18.23 7.17 3.12
N TYR A 38 -17.76 7.00 1.89
CA TYR A 38 -18.48 6.24 0.86
C TYR A 38 -18.76 4.80 1.31
N ILE A 39 -17.75 4.09 1.83
CA ILE A 39 -17.92 2.74 2.39
C ILE A 39 -18.91 2.74 3.56
N ALA A 40 -18.88 3.77 4.41
CA ALA A 40 -19.81 3.88 5.53
C ALA A 40 -21.26 4.05 5.04
N ASN A 41 -21.49 4.85 4.01
CA ASN A 41 -22.81 5.02 3.41
C ASN A 41 -23.32 3.70 2.80
N LEU A 42 -22.49 2.98 2.04
CA LEU A 42 -22.86 1.65 1.52
C LEU A 42 -23.25 0.67 2.63
N LYS A 43 -22.55 0.69 3.77
CA LYS A 43 -22.94 -0.14 4.93
C LYS A 43 -24.29 0.27 5.51
N GLN A 44 -24.59 1.58 5.56
CA GLN A 44 -25.89 2.08 6.02
C GLN A 44 -27.02 1.68 5.08
N GLU A 45 -26.75 1.59 3.79
CA GLU A 45 -27.68 1.08 2.77
C GLU A 45 -27.87 -0.45 2.82
N GLY A 46 -27.12 -1.16 3.67
CA GLY A 46 -27.25 -2.59 3.89
C GLY A 46 -26.28 -3.47 3.08
N TYR A 47 -25.31 -2.88 2.37
CA TYR A 47 -24.31 -3.65 1.63
C TYR A 47 -23.27 -4.32 2.56
N HIS A 48 -22.98 -5.58 2.29
CA HIS A 48 -21.83 -6.28 2.86
C HIS A 48 -20.56 -5.91 2.09
N ILE A 49 -19.61 -5.27 2.78
CA ILE A 49 -18.37 -4.80 2.14
C ILE A 49 -17.30 -5.89 2.22
N LEU A 50 -16.85 -6.36 1.06
CA LEU A 50 -15.74 -7.30 0.90
C LEU A 50 -14.53 -6.56 0.34
N GLY A 51 -13.39 -6.66 1.03
CA GLY A 51 -12.13 -6.09 0.57
C GLY A 51 -11.28 -7.14 -0.15
N TYR A 52 -10.84 -6.83 -1.36
CA TYR A 52 -9.87 -7.63 -2.11
C TYR A 52 -8.72 -6.75 -2.57
N CYS A 53 -7.49 -7.22 -2.37
CA CYS A 53 -6.29 -6.56 -2.86
C CYS A 53 -5.40 -7.61 -3.53
N ARG A 54 -5.05 -7.41 -4.80
CA ARG A 54 -4.10 -8.26 -5.50
C ARG A 54 -2.67 -7.76 -5.29
N LYS A 55 -1.78 -8.66 -4.87
CA LYS A 55 -0.33 -8.44 -4.96
C LYS A 55 0.11 -8.68 -6.40
N SER A 56 0.74 -7.70 -7.04
CA SER A 56 1.31 -7.86 -8.39
C SER A 56 2.83 -7.79 -8.35
N LYS A 57 3.49 -8.55 -9.25
CA LYS A 57 4.94 -8.45 -9.42
C LYS A 57 5.25 -7.07 -9.99
N THR A 58 5.92 -6.25 -9.20
CA THR A 58 6.30 -4.90 -9.62
C THR A 58 7.71 -4.98 -10.22
N THR A 59 7.85 -4.73 -11.53
CA THR A 59 9.14 -4.80 -12.23
C THR A 59 10.06 -3.60 -11.94
N GLY A 60 9.55 -2.56 -11.29
CA GLY A 60 10.27 -1.32 -10.99
C GLY A 60 10.78 -1.16 -9.55
N VAL A 61 10.68 -2.20 -8.70
CA VAL A 61 11.16 -2.16 -7.31
C VAL A 61 12.02 -3.37 -7.00
N GLU A 62 13.06 -3.19 -6.20
CA GLU A 62 13.98 -4.26 -5.81
C GLU A 62 13.38 -5.18 -4.74
N ASN A 63 12.64 -4.58 -3.79
CA ASN A 63 12.06 -5.29 -2.65
C ASN A 63 10.60 -4.88 -2.46
N VAL A 64 9.72 -5.87 -2.29
CA VAL A 64 8.29 -5.65 -2.00
C VAL A 64 8.00 -6.08 -0.57
N TYR A 65 7.54 -5.15 0.26
CA TYR A 65 7.12 -5.43 1.63
C TYR A 65 5.60 -5.33 1.74
N VAL A 66 4.99 -6.23 2.50
CA VAL A 66 3.52 -6.32 2.62
C VAL A 66 3.09 -6.33 4.07
N THR A 67 2.08 -5.52 4.41
CA THR A 67 1.42 -5.62 5.71
C THR A 67 0.13 -6.42 5.54
N VAL A 68 0.01 -7.52 6.27
CA VAL A 68 -1.11 -8.45 6.12
C VAL A 68 -2.08 -8.23 7.26
N SER A 69 -3.30 -7.77 6.98
CA SER A 69 -4.38 -7.64 7.98
C SER A 69 -3.96 -6.77 9.20
N CYS A 70 -3.43 -5.58 8.94
CA CYS A 70 -3.19 -4.55 9.96
C CYS A 70 -4.34 -3.53 9.97
N ASN A 71 -4.67 -2.97 11.14
CA ASN A 71 -5.61 -1.85 11.19
C ASN A 71 -4.94 -0.60 10.58
N SER A 72 -5.62 0.12 9.70
CA SER A 72 -5.09 1.34 9.08
C SER A 72 -4.68 2.40 10.11
N LYS A 73 -5.36 2.43 11.26
CA LYS A 73 -5.05 3.31 12.41
C LYS A 73 -3.82 2.87 13.20
N THR A 74 -3.31 1.64 13.01
CA THR A 74 -2.08 1.19 13.66
C THR A 74 -0.89 1.92 13.04
N PRO A 75 -0.08 2.63 13.86
CA PRO A 75 1.13 3.28 13.37
C PRO A 75 2.05 2.30 12.66
N MET A 76 2.73 2.72 11.59
CA MET A 76 3.55 1.82 10.76
C MET A 76 4.59 1.03 11.58
N TYR A 77 5.26 1.68 12.53
CA TYR A 77 6.27 1.02 13.39
C TYR A 77 5.70 -0.08 14.31
N ARG A 78 4.37 -0.14 14.47
CA ARG A 78 3.67 -1.17 15.27
C ARG A 78 2.95 -2.22 14.43
N ARG A 79 2.98 -2.12 13.09
CA ARG A 79 2.36 -3.11 12.20
C ARG A 79 3.19 -4.39 12.20
N ASP A 80 2.52 -5.54 12.05
CA ASP A 80 3.16 -6.86 11.92
C ASP A 80 4.14 -7.25 13.05
N LEU A 81 3.97 -6.67 14.25
CA LEU A 81 4.71 -7.09 15.46
C LEU A 81 4.50 -8.57 15.80
N LYS A 82 3.37 -9.14 15.39
CA LYS A 82 3.10 -10.57 15.42
C LYS A 82 3.19 -11.11 14.00
N LYS A 83 4.18 -11.96 13.73
CA LYS A 83 4.31 -12.63 12.43
C LYS A 83 3.07 -13.47 12.15
N LYS A 84 2.60 -13.43 10.91
CA LYS A 84 1.44 -14.20 10.45
C LYS A 84 1.90 -15.30 9.49
N ASN A 85 1.34 -16.49 9.64
CA ASN A 85 1.69 -17.67 8.81
C ASN A 85 1.50 -17.42 7.31
N ILE A 86 0.54 -16.58 6.94
CA ILE A 86 0.26 -16.18 5.55
C ILE A 86 1.48 -15.59 4.83
N MET A 87 2.44 -15.00 5.56
CA MET A 87 3.66 -14.47 4.96
C MET A 87 4.48 -15.54 4.24
N ASN A 88 4.42 -16.80 4.70
CA ASN A 88 5.13 -17.92 4.09
C ASN A 88 4.49 -18.39 2.78
N GLU A 89 3.24 -18.02 2.54
CA GLU A 89 2.47 -18.41 1.34
C GLU A 89 2.57 -17.35 0.23
N LEU A 90 3.07 -16.15 0.55
CA LEU A 90 3.25 -15.08 -0.41
C LEU A 90 4.60 -15.26 -1.14
N SER A 91 4.55 -15.40 -2.46
CA SER A 91 5.74 -15.34 -3.31
C SER A 91 6.19 -13.89 -3.54
N ASP A 92 7.45 -13.69 -3.91
CA ASP A 92 8.01 -12.37 -4.29
C ASP A 92 7.70 -11.26 -3.28
N VAL A 93 7.90 -11.53 -1.99
CA VAL A 93 7.89 -10.54 -0.92
C VAL A 93 9.21 -10.60 -0.16
N ALA A 94 9.80 -9.45 0.12
CA ALA A 94 11.01 -9.32 0.93
C ALA A 94 10.70 -9.47 2.42
N GLY A 95 9.48 -9.14 2.84
CA GLY A 95 9.03 -9.29 4.22
C GLY A 95 7.82 -8.45 4.55
N ASP A 96 7.59 -8.23 5.84
CA ASP A 96 6.50 -7.39 6.34
C ASP A 96 6.96 -5.98 6.74
N ALA A 97 6.07 -5.21 7.38
CA ALA A 97 6.37 -3.85 7.82
C ALA A 97 7.56 -3.79 8.81
N GLN A 98 7.78 -4.82 9.64
CA GLN A 98 8.91 -4.86 10.55
C GLN A 98 10.22 -5.15 9.82
N ASP A 99 10.16 -5.98 8.78
CA ASP A 99 11.33 -6.27 7.94
C ASP A 99 11.73 -5.03 7.14
N LEU A 100 10.76 -4.29 6.57
CA LEU A 100 10.99 -2.99 5.94
C LEU A 100 11.74 -2.01 6.86
N ILE A 101 11.28 -1.86 8.11
CA ILE A 101 11.90 -0.94 9.07
C ILE A 101 13.34 -1.33 9.36
N LYS A 102 13.60 -2.64 9.54
CA LYS A 102 14.95 -3.14 9.80
C LYS A 102 15.87 -2.91 8.60
N ASP A 103 15.36 -3.05 7.39
CA ASP A 103 16.18 -2.90 6.18
C ASP A 103 16.42 -1.42 5.86
N LEU A 104 15.42 -0.55 6.03
CA LEU A 104 15.61 0.90 5.95
C LEU A 104 16.67 1.40 6.94
N ALA A 105 16.73 0.84 8.16
CA ALA A 105 17.73 1.21 9.16
C ALA A 105 19.17 0.84 8.77
N LYS A 106 19.37 -0.04 7.79
CA LYS A 106 20.67 -0.46 7.28
C LYS A 106 21.08 0.27 6.01
N MET A 107 20.18 1.05 5.40
CA MET A 107 20.40 1.69 4.11
C MET A 107 20.91 3.12 4.30
N ASP A 108 22.02 3.46 3.64
CA ASP A 108 22.53 4.83 3.61
C ASP A 108 21.63 5.77 2.78
N LYS A 109 21.00 5.22 1.74
CA LYS A 109 20.07 5.90 0.84
C LYS A 109 18.93 4.95 0.46
N ALA A 110 17.70 5.40 0.60
CA ALA A 110 16.51 4.63 0.24
C ALA A 110 15.45 5.54 -0.41
N CYS A 111 14.69 4.99 -1.36
CA CYS A 111 13.49 5.61 -1.92
C CYS A 111 12.31 4.68 -1.64
N LEU A 112 11.37 5.13 -0.79
CA LEU A 112 10.16 4.38 -0.48
C LEU A 112 9.04 4.75 -1.47
N ALA A 113 8.78 3.89 -2.45
CA ALA A 113 7.63 4.02 -3.32
C ALA A 113 6.38 3.42 -2.62
N ILE A 114 5.40 4.27 -2.31
CA ILE A 114 4.12 3.81 -1.76
C ILE A 114 3.22 3.43 -2.95
N ILE A 115 2.92 2.14 -3.08
CA ILE A 115 2.01 1.62 -4.09
C ILE A 115 0.72 1.21 -3.37
N ASP A 116 -0.28 2.09 -3.39
CA ASP A 116 -1.59 1.85 -2.76
C ASP A 116 -2.64 1.27 -3.72
N SER A 117 -2.31 1.12 -5.01
CA SER A 117 -3.23 0.58 -6.01
C SER A 117 -3.17 -0.95 -6.08
N ALA A 118 -4.02 -1.63 -5.34
CA ALA A 118 -4.27 -3.07 -5.54
C ALA A 118 -5.47 -3.26 -6.48
N GLY A 119 -5.26 -3.10 -7.79
CA GLY A 119 -6.30 -3.37 -8.78
C GLY A 119 -6.66 -4.87 -8.83
N LEU A 120 -7.96 -5.18 -8.93
CA LEU A 120 -8.52 -6.55 -8.95
C LEU A 120 -7.77 -7.44 -9.95
N THR A 121 -7.66 -6.98 -11.19
CA THR A 121 -6.83 -7.58 -12.24
C THR A 121 -6.51 -6.49 -13.27
N THR A 122 -5.42 -6.65 -14.02
CA THR A 122 -5.13 -5.82 -15.21
C THR A 122 -5.64 -6.48 -16.49
N ASN A 123 -6.19 -7.69 -16.40
CA ASN A 123 -6.76 -8.43 -17.52
C ASN A 123 -8.29 -8.28 -17.50
N MET A 124 -8.84 -7.52 -18.45
CA MET A 124 -10.29 -7.27 -18.50
C MET A 124 -11.11 -8.54 -18.73
N ASN A 125 -10.59 -9.49 -19.52
CA ASN A 125 -11.30 -10.76 -19.77
C ASN A 125 -11.41 -11.60 -18.49
N ASP A 126 -10.36 -11.59 -17.67
CA ASP A 126 -10.34 -12.27 -16.36
C ASP A 126 -11.36 -11.64 -15.40
N LEU A 127 -11.50 -10.31 -15.42
CA LEU A 127 -12.52 -9.60 -14.65
C LEU A 127 -13.94 -9.95 -15.10
N GLU A 128 -14.18 -9.96 -16.40
CA GLU A 128 -15.48 -10.34 -16.97
C GLU A 128 -15.87 -11.77 -16.58
N LEU A 129 -14.93 -12.71 -16.67
CA LEU A 129 -15.13 -14.09 -16.24
C LEU A 129 -15.41 -14.20 -14.74
N PHE A 130 -14.69 -13.45 -13.90
CA PHE A 130 -14.93 -13.42 -12.46
C PHE A 130 -16.34 -12.89 -12.13
N ILE A 131 -16.76 -11.78 -12.75
CA ILE A 131 -18.10 -11.22 -12.55
C ILE A 131 -19.18 -12.20 -13.01
N TRP A 132 -18.99 -12.82 -14.17
CA TRP A 132 -19.91 -13.83 -14.69
C TRP A 132 -20.02 -14.99 -13.71
N TYR A 133 -18.89 -15.52 -13.23
CA TYR A 133 -18.88 -16.62 -12.27
C TYR A 133 -19.64 -16.30 -10.98
N VAL A 134 -19.38 -15.13 -10.38
CA VAL A 134 -20.06 -14.71 -9.14
C VAL A 134 -21.56 -14.50 -9.35
N THR A 135 -21.97 -13.98 -10.51
CA THR A 135 -23.38 -13.64 -10.78
C THR A 135 -24.24 -14.88 -11.09
N TYR A 136 -23.66 -15.90 -11.71
CA TYR A 136 -24.42 -17.05 -12.21
C TYR A 136 -24.26 -18.33 -11.39
N TYR A 137 -23.26 -18.42 -10.51
CA TYR A 137 -22.99 -19.62 -9.70
C TYR A 137 -23.16 -19.43 -8.19
N PHE A 138 -23.44 -18.21 -7.72
CA PHE A 138 -23.79 -17.89 -6.34
C PHE A 138 -25.06 -17.06 -6.31
#